data_AF-A0A976J836-F1
#
_entry.id   AF-A0A976J836-F1
#
_cell.length_a   1.000
_cell.length_b   1.000
_cell.length_c   1.000
_cell.angle_alpha   90.00
_cell.angle_beta   90.00
_cell.angle_gamma   90.00
#
_symmetry.space_group_name_H-M   'P 1'
#
loop_
_entity.id
_entity.type
_entity.pdbx_description
1 polymer ?
#
loop_
_entity_poly.entity_id
_entity_poly.type
_entity_poly.pdbx_seq_one_letter_code
_entity_poly.pdbx_strand_id
1 'polypeptide(L)'
;MIARGTMIFTEEILRQVIAFAVLRTSKSLGIVGADETDMPDNVIDLIAASTGHKDTLDEFVAAYQAWYKFHLEIYKAGKSGKLSASENDELIGLIDRRDAARKALLAITR
;
A
#
# COMPACT_ATOMS: atom_id res chain seq x y z
N MET A 1 -2.26 27.81 20.86
CA MET A 1 -1.31 27.21 19.89
C MET A 1 -1.69 25.75 19.74
N ILE A 2 -2.42 25.37 18.69
CA ILE A 2 -2.87 23.98 18.49
C ILE A 2 -1.70 23.23 17.84
N ALA A 3 -1.19 22.20 18.54
CA ALA A 3 -0.16 21.32 18.00
C ALA A 3 -0.59 20.79 16.64
N ARG A 4 0.19 21.04 15.58
CA ARG A 4 -0.02 20.43 14.27
C ARG A 4 0.11 18.91 14.48
N GLY A 5 -1.00 18.20 14.43
CA GLY A 5 -1.02 16.75 14.66
C GLY A 5 -0.09 16.05 13.68
N THR A 6 0.85 15.27 14.20
CA THR A 6 1.80 14.49 13.40
C THR A 6 1.03 13.52 12.49
N MET A 7 1.37 13.48 11.20
CA MET A 7 0.84 12.48 10.28
C MET A 7 1.37 11.09 10.69
N ILE A 8 0.47 10.20 11.12
CA ILE A 8 0.85 8.88 11.64
C ILE A 8 1.35 7.95 10.51
N PHE A 9 0.83 8.09 9.30
CA PHE A 9 1.23 7.27 8.14
C PHE A 9 2.19 8.06 7.22
N THR A 10 3.49 7.85 7.37
CA THR A 10 4.54 8.57 6.65
C THR A 10 4.89 7.91 5.32
N GLU A 11 5.69 8.59 4.48
CA GLU A 11 6.25 7.99 3.27
C GLU A 11 7.10 6.76 3.58
N GLU A 12 7.83 6.77 4.70
CA GLU A 12 8.62 5.63 5.15
C GLU A 12 7.74 4.41 5.46
N ILE A 13 6.60 4.62 6.14
CA ILE A 13 5.66 3.53 6.42
C ILE A 13 5.04 3.01 5.11
N LEU A 14 4.74 3.89 4.14
CA LEU A 14 4.28 3.47 2.81
C LEU A 14 5.32 2.56 2.13
N ARG A 15 6.60 2.96 2.15
CA ARG A 15 7.70 2.15 1.58
C ARG A 15 7.80 0.79 2.25
N GLN A 16 7.70 0.73 3.58
CA GLN A 16 7.73 -0.54 4.33
C GLN A 16 6.55 -1.45 4.00
N VAL A 17 5.34 -0.90 3.85
CA VAL A 17 4.15 -1.67 3.46
C VAL A 17 4.28 -2.24 2.05
N ILE A 18 4.81 -1.45 1.11
CA ILE A 18 5.08 -1.90 -0.26
C ILE A 18 6.16 -2.99 -0.26
N ALA A 19 7.28 -2.78 0.45
CA ALA A 19 8.36 -3.76 0.54
C ALA A 19 7.87 -5.09 1.12
N PHE A 20 7.04 -5.04 2.17
CA PHE A 20 6.39 -6.22 2.73
C PHE A 20 5.51 -6.96 1.70
N ALA A 21 4.72 -6.23 0.91
CA ALA A 21 3.88 -6.83 -0.13
C ALA A 21 4.71 -7.51 -1.23
N VAL A 22 5.81 -6.89 -1.66
CA VAL A 22 6.75 -7.48 -2.64
C VAL A 22 7.39 -8.73 -2.06
N LEU A 23 7.93 -8.68 -0.84
CA LEU A 23 8.54 -9.84 -0.19
C LEU A 23 7.56 -11.00 -0.04
N ARG A 24 6.34 -10.71 0.42
CA ARG A 24 5.28 -11.71 0.58
C ARG A 24 4.93 -12.38 -0.75
N THR A 25 4.77 -11.59 -1.81
CA THR A 25 4.49 -12.09 -3.17
C THR A 25 5.65 -12.93 -3.70
N SER A 26 6.87 -12.51 -3.41
CA SER A 26 8.08 -13.24 -3.79
C SER A 26 8.15 -14.61 -3.12
N LYS A 27 7.79 -14.68 -1.82
CA LYS A 27 7.73 -15.94 -1.07
C LYS A 27 6.65 -16.88 -1.58
N SER A 28 5.45 -16.37 -1.88
CA SER A 28 4.37 -17.23 -2.40
C SER A 28 4.68 -17.80 -3.79
N LEU A 29 5.52 -17.13 -4.56
CA LEU A 29 6.00 -17.61 -5.87
C LEU A 29 7.25 -18.49 -5.78
N GLY A 30 7.81 -18.70 -4.59
CA GLY A 30 9.06 -19.44 -4.41
C GLY A 30 10.31 -18.74 -4.97
N ILE A 31 10.23 -17.42 -5.23
CA ILE A 31 11.37 -16.61 -5.68
C ILE A 31 12.35 -16.39 -4.53
N VAL A 32 11.82 -16.22 -3.31
CA VAL A 32 12.58 -16.02 -2.07
C VAL A 32 12.19 -17.14 -1.11
N GLY A 33 13.17 -17.71 -0.41
CA GLY A 33 12.94 -18.74 0.60
C GLY A 33 12.02 -18.27 1.73
N ALA A 34 11.36 -19.21 2.41
CA ALA A 34 10.42 -18.90 3.50
C ALA A 34 11.06 -18.07 4.63
N ASP A 35 12.34 -18.35 4.94
CA ASP A 35 13.11 -17.71 6.00
C ASP A 35 14.05 -16.60 5.48
N GLU A 36 14.07 -16.37 4.17
CA GLU A 36 14.94 -15.37 3.55
C GLU A 36 14.26 -13.99 3.53
N THR A 37 15.08 -12.96 3.62
CA THR A 37 14.66 -11.55 3.49
C THR A 37 15.29 -10.86 2.29
N ASP A 38 16.37 -11.42 1.75
CA ASP A 38 17.08 -10.87 0.61
C ASP A 38 16.30 -11.19 -0.65
N MET A 39 15.93 -10.14 -1.39
CA MET A 39 15.27 -10.26 -2.68
C MET A 39 16.32 -10.09 -3.78
N PRO A 40 16.21 -10.85 -4.88
CA PRO A 40 17.06 -10.61 -6.04
C PRO A 40 16.74 -9.24 -6.67
N ASP A 41 17.72 -8.60 -7.31
CA ASP A 41 17.55 -7.27 -7.90
C ASP A 41 16.44 -7.22 -8.97
N ASN A 42 16.17 -8.35 -9.63
CA ASN A 42 15.13 -8.50 -10.65
C ASN A 42 13.80 -9.05 -10.11
N VAL A 43 13.55 -8.97 -8.79
CA VAL A 43 12.36 -9.55 -8.15
C VAL A 43 11.04 -9.08 -8.79
N ILE A 44 10.97 -7.83 -9.25
CA ILE A 44 9.76 -7.29 -9.90
C ILE A 44 9.52 -7.96 -11.26
N ASP A 45 10.57 -8.23 -12.03
CA ASP A 45 10.47 -8.91 -13.32
C ASP A 45 10.06 -10.38 -13.12
N LEU A 46 10.58 -11.02 -12.07
CA LEU A 46 10.21 -12.38 -11.70
C LEU A 46 8.74 -12.48 -11.25
N ILE A 47 8.24 -11.50 -10.49
CA ILE A 47 6.82 -11.40 -10.15
C ILE A 47 5.98 -11.14 -11.42
N ALA A 48 6.46 -10.29 -12.34
CA ALA A 48 5.77 -9.97 -13.58
C ALA A 48 5.58 -11.18 -14.51
N ALA A 49 6.45 -12.19 -14.41
CA ALA A 49 6.30 -13.44 -15.13
C ALA A 49 5.10 -14.29 -14.62
N SER A 50 4.54 -13.99 -13.45
CA SER A 50 3.39 -14.69 -12.88
C SER A 50 2.09 -13.92 -13.12
N THR A 51 1.27 -14.44 -14.03
CA THR A 51 -0.03 -13.86 -14.38
C THR A 51 -0.93 -13.75 -13.13
N GLY A 52 -1.53 -12.57 -12.92
CA GLY A 52 -2.42 -12.27 -11.79
C GLY A 52 -1.71 -11.79 -10.51
N HIS A 53 -0.46 -12.20 -10.26
CA HIS A 53 0.31 -11.69 -9.12
C HIS A 53 0.75 -10.25 -9.32
N LYS A 54 1.24 -9.94 -10.53
CA LYS A 54 1.66 -8.59 -10.88
C LYS A 54 0.53 -7.58 -10.79
N ASP A 55 -0.60 -7.87 -11.41
CA ASP A 55 -1.77 -6.97 -11.41
C ASP A 55 -2.30 -6.74 -9.99
N THR A 56 -2.35 -7.80 -9.18
CA THR A 56 -2.80 -7.69 -7.80
C THR A 56 -1.82 -6.89 -6.94
N LEU A 57 -0.51 -7.07 -7.14
CA LEU A 57 0.52 -6.30 -6.45
C LEU A 57 0.50 -4.82 -6.87
N ASP A 58 0.33 -4.55 -8.16
CA ASP A 58 0.22 -3.18 -8.68
C ASP A 58 -1.00 -2.46 -8.10
N GLU A 59 -2.16 -3.12 -8.05
CA GLU A 59 -3.36 -2.55 -7.45
C GLU A 59 -3.17 -2.31 -5.94
N PHE A 60 -2.49 -3.23 -5.23
CA PHE A 60 -2.13 -3.01 -3.84
C PHE A 60 -1.26 -1.76 -3.67
N VAL A 61 -0.19 -1.62 -4.46
CA VAL A 61 0.71 -0.46 -4.43
C VAL A 61 -0.06 0.83 -4.74
N ALA A 62 -0.86 0.83 -5.81
CA ALA A 62 -1.62 1.99 -6.23
C ALA A 62 -2.65 2.44 -5.18
N ALA A 63 -3.35 1.49 -4.53
CA ALA A 63 -4.34 1.80 -3.51
C ALA A 63 -3.71 2.43 -2.26
N TYR A 64 -2.56 1.91 -1.80
CA TYR A 64 -1.85 2.49 -0.65
C TYR A 64 -1.22 3.85 -0.99
N GLN A 65 -0.70 4.04 -2.20
CA GLN A 65 -0.19 5.32 -2.66
C GLN A 65 -1.28 6.38 -2.74
N ALA A 66 -2.46 6.04 -3.28
CA ALA A 66 -3.60 6.96 -3.36
C ALA A 66 -4.08 7.37 -1.96
N TRP A 67 -4.21 6.39 -1.05
CA TRP A 67 -4.60 6.64 0.33
C TRP A 67 -3.58 7.54 1.07
N TYR A 68 -2.28 7.31 0.88
CA TYR A 68 -1.21 8.17 1.41
C TYR A 68 -1.28 9.59 0.85
N LYS A 69 -1.43 9.72 -0.48
CA LYS A 69 -1.50 11.02 -1.16
C LYS A 69 -2.65 11.87 -0.61
N PHE A 70 -3.82 11.27 -0.44
CA PHE A 70 -4.97 11.94 0.17
C PHE A 70 -4.64 12.48 1.58
N HIS A 71 -4.05 11.65 2.44
CA HIS A 71 -3.68 12.08 3.79
C HIS A 71 -2.64 13.21 3.78
N LEU A 72 -1.69 13.16 2.84
CA LEU A 72 -0.69 14.19 2.66
C LEU A 72 -1.32 15.52 2.22
N GLU A 73 -2.32 15.49 1.34
CA GLU A 73 -3.06 16.66 0.88
C GLU A 73 -3.90 17.27 2.01
N ILE A 74 -4.63 16.45 2.77
CA ILE A 74 -5.39 16.88 3.95
C ILE A 74 -4.47 17.50 5.01
N TYR A 75 -3.31 16.89 5.25
CA TYR A 75 -2.31 17.42 6.18
C TYR A 75 -1.76 18.77 5.72
N LYS A 76 -1.35 18.89 4.44
CA LYS A 76 -0.87 20.15 3.84
C LYS A 76 -1.91 21.26 3.88
N ALA A 77 -3.19 20.91 3.70
CA ALA A 77 -4.31 21.84 3.79
C ALA A 77 -4.70 22.20 5.24
N GLY A 78 -4.11 21.55 6.26
CA GLY A 78 -4.47 21.76 7.67
C GLY A 78 -5.88 21.28 8.03
N LYS A 79 -6.44 20.36 7.24
CA LYS A 79 -7.81 19.83 7.37
C LYS A 79 -7.89 18.55 8.20
N SER A 80 -6.82 18.16 8.87
CA SER A 80 -6.81 16.97 9.73
C SER A 80 -7.96 17.01 10.75
N GLY A 81 -8.87 16.04 10.69
CA GLY A 81 -10.07 15.97 11.53
C GLY A 81 -11.18 16.98 11.17
N LYS A 82 -11.08 17.67 10.03
CA LYS A 82 -12.03 18.68 9.54
C LYS A 82 -12.29 18.50 8.04
N LEU A 83 -12.56 17.26 7.64
CA LEU A 83 -12.89 16.90 6.27
C LEU A 83 -14.25 17.51 5.88
N SER A 84 -14.38 17.96 4.64
CA SER A 84 -15.69 18.20 4.04
C SER A 84 -16.45 16.87 3.83
N ALA A 85 -17.75 16.94 3.55
CA ALA A 85 -18.52 15.75 3.19
C ALA A 85 -17.92 15.01 2.00
N SER A 86 -17.53 15.73 0.94
CA SER A 86 -16.91 15.14 -0.25
C SER A 86 -15.55 14.49 0.04
N GLU A 87 -14.71 15.13 0.87
CA GLU A 87 -13.42 14.57 1.27
C GLU A 87 -13.60 13.33 2.17
N ASN A 88 -14.66 13.31 2.98
CA ASN A 88 -15.01 12.14 3.77
C ASN A 88 -15.48 10.97 2.90
N ASP A 89 -16.31 11.24 1.88
CA ASP A 89 -16.75 10.22 0.93
C ASP A 89 -15.56 9.67 0.12
N GLU A 90 -14.64 10.53 -0.30
CA GLU A 90 -13.38 10.12 -0.95
C GLU A 90 -12.53 9.25 -0.03
N LEU A 91 -12.37 9.65 1.24
CA LEU A 91 -11.63 8.87 2.23
C LEU A 91 -12.22 7.47 2.41
N ILE A 92 -13.55 7.35 2.49
CA ILE A 92 -14.23 6.05 2.59
C ILE A 92 -13.92 5.19 1.36
N GLY A 93 -14.05 5.76 0.15
CA GLY A 93 -13.74 5.03 -1.09
C GLY A 93 -12.28 4.56 -1.17
N LEU A 94 -11.34 5.38 -0.70
CA LEU A 94 -9.91 5.01 -0.62
C LEU A 94 -9.67 3.88 0.40
N ILE A 95 -10.36 3.90 1.54
CA ILE A 95 -10.29 2.82 2.54
C ILE A 95 -10.83 1.52 1.96
N ASP A 96 -12.01 1.55 1.31
CA ASP A 96 -12.62 0.37 0.72
C ASP A 96 -11.75 -0.24 -0.38
N ARG A 97 -11.20 0.59 -1.27
CA ARG A 97 -10.28 0.16 -2.33
C ARG A 97 -9.02 -0.48 -1.75
N ARG A 98 -8.39 0.17 -0.76
CA ARG A 98 -7.19 -0.36 -0.10
C ARG A 98 -7.46 -1.70 0.58
N ASP A 99 -8.59 -1.83 1.26
CA ASP A 99 -8.95 -3.06 1.96
C ASP A 99 -9.28 -4.20 0.98
N ALA A 100 -9.93 -3.89 -0.15
CA ALA A 100 -10.15 -4.84 -1.24
C ALA A 100 -8.83 -5.32 -1.86
N ALA A 101 -7.92 -4.39 -2.18
CA ALA A 101 -6.60 -4.72 -2.73
C ALA A 101 -5.76 -5.57 -1.76
N ARG A 102 -5.78 -5.23 -0.46
CA ARG A 102 -5.15 -6.05 0.59
C ARG A 102 -5.71 -7.46 0.63
N LYS A 103 -7.04 -7.63 0.60
CA LYS A 103 -7.69 -8.95 0.59
C LYS A 103 -7.32 -9.76 -0.65
N ALA A 104 -7.29 -9.12 -1.83
CA ALA A 104 -6.88 -9.77 -3.08
C ALA A 104 -5.44 -10.28 -3.00
N LEU A 105 -4.50 -9.43 -2.55
CA LEU A 105 -3.10 -9.83 -2.38
C LEU A 105 -2.97 -11.01 -1.40
N LEU A 106 -3.65 -10.96 -0.25
CA LEU A 106 -3.62 -12.04 0.73
C LEU A 106 -4.26 -13.34 0.22
N ALA A 107 -5.20 -13.27 -0.73
CA ALA A 107 -5.84 -14.45 -1.30
C ALA A 107 -4.91 -15.22 -2.26
N ILE A 108 -4.06 -14.50 -3.00
CA ILE A 108 -3.12 -15.09 -3.96
C ILE A 108 -1.76 -15.44 -3.36
N THR A 109 -1.40 -14.83 -2.22
CA THR A 109 -0.12 -15.05 -1.53
C THR A 109 -0.27 -15.94 -0.29
N ARG A 110 -1.10 -16.99 -0.38
CA ARG A 110 -1.32 -17.93 0.72
C ARG A 110 -0.21 -18.96 0.86
#